data_AF-A0A7G2RQS2-F1
#
_entry.id   AF-A0A7G2RQS2-F1
#
_cell.length_a   1.000
_cell.length_b   1.000
_cell.length_c   1.000
_cell.angle_alpha   90.00
_cell.angle_beta   90.00
_cell.angle_gamma   90.00
#
_symmetry.space_group_name_H-M   'P 1'
#
loop_
_entity.id
_entity.type
_entity.pdbx_description
1 polymer ?
#
loop_
_entity_poly.entity_id
_entity_poly.type
_entity_poly.pdbx_seq_one_letter_code
_entity_poly.pdbx_strand_id
1 'polypeptide(L)' 'MIDVPLTKKQAELRILIDRMTRRYGYTPTINELSQKTGKSFSQVHRLMSGLVERGAAEKVAGRARAFKLL' A
#
# COMPACT_ATOMS: atom_id res chain seq x y z
N MET A 1 -0.43 -12.57 -11.64
CA MET A 1 -0.07 -11.18 -11.30
C MET A 1 -1.12 -10.28 -11.93
N ILE A 2 -1.81 -9.45 -11.15
CA ILE A 2 -2.66 -8.40 -11.72
C ILE A 2 -1.73 -7.46 -12.51
N ASP A 3 -1.84 -7.47 -13.84
CA ASP A 3 -1.03 -6.65 -14.74
C ASP A 3 -1.68 -5.28 -14.91
N VAL A 4 -1.69 -4.50 -13.83
CA VAL A 4 -2.21 -3.13 -13.84
C VAL A 4 -1.04 -2.14 -13.94
N PRO A 5 -1.15 -1.10 -14.79
CA PRO A 5 -0.07 -0.15 -14.99
C PRO A 5 0.14 0.72 -13.74
N LEU A 6 1.21 0.44 -13.01
CA LEU A 6 1.63 1.20 -11.84
C LEU A 6 2.79 2.13 -12.17
N THR A 7 2.80 3.32 -11.55
CA THR A 7 4.03 4.13 -11.51
C THR A 7 5.11 3.39 -10.72
N LYS A 8 6.40 3.70 -10.98
CA LYS A 8 7.52 3.12 -10.23
C LYS A 8 7.32 3.18 -8.71
N LYS A 9 6.89 4.33 -8.19
CA LYS A 9 6.65 4.54 -6.74
C LYS A 9 5.49 3.69 -6.19
N GLN A 10 4.45 3.45 -6.99
CA GLN A 10 3.32 2.59 -6.61
C GLN A 10 3.75 1.12 -6.61
N ALA A 11 4.51 0.68 -7.62
CA ALA A 11 5.04 -0.68 -7.68
C ALA A 11 5.98 -0.96 -6.49
N GLU A 12 6.88 -0.02 -6.17
CA GLU A 12 7.75 -0.10 -4.98
C GLU A 12 6.94 -0.20 -3.68
N LEU A 13 5.88 0.61 -3.53
CA LEU A 13 5.02 0.56 -2.35
C LEU A 13 4.26 -0.77 -2.26
N ARG A 14 3.73 -1.28 -3.38
CA ARG A 14 3.06 -2.60 -3.44
C ARG A 14 3.99 -3.72 -2.99
N ILE A 15 5.23 -3.76 -3.50
CA ILE A 15 6.24 -4.76 -3.10
C ILE A 15 6.55 -4.64 -1.59
N LEU A 16 6.67 -3.42 -1.08
CA LEU A 16 6.91 -3.19 0.34
C LEU A 16 5.75 -3.70 1.20
N ILE A 17 4.50 -3.38 0.82
CA ILE A 17 3.30 -3.82 1.54
C ILE A 17 3.23 -5.36 1.54
N ASP A 18 3.43 -6.01 0.39
CA ASP A 18 3.43 -7.48 0.31
C ASP A 18 4.51 -8.08 1.22
N ARG A 19 5.75 -7.58 1.15
CA ARG A 19 6.86 -8.06 2.00
C ARG A 19 6.56 -7.91 3.49
N MET A 20 6.05 -6.75 3.90
CA MET A 20 5.71 -6.51 5.32
C MET A 20 4.53 -7.39 5.76
N THR A 21 3.52 -7.55 4.91
CA THR A 21 2.35 -8.39 5.21
C THR A 21 2.77 -9.85 5.40
N ARG A 22 3.62 -10.38 4.52
CA ARG A 22 4.19 -11.74 4.67
C ARG A 22 5.03 -11.89 5.93
N ARG A 23 5.76 -10.85 6.32
CA ARG A 23 6.65 -10.88 7.50
C ARG A 23 5.90 -10.81 8.82
N TYR A 24 4.88 -9.94 8.91
CA TYR A 24 4.21 -9.63 10.17
C TYR A 24 2.82 -10.28 10.31
N GLY A 25 2.27 -10.83 9.22
CA GLY A 25 0.94 -11.44 9.20
C GLY A 25 -0.22 -10.44 9.14
N TYR A 26 0.06 -9.14 8.99
CA TYR A 26 -0.95 -8.08 8.88
C TYR A 26 -0.53 -6.98 7.91
N THR A 27 -1.52 -6.31 7.30
CA THR A 27 -1.25 -5.18 6.41
C THR A 27 -0.64 -4.02 7.20
N PRO A 28 0.49 -3.44 6.75
CA PRO A 28 1.11 -2.30 7.42
C PRO A 28 0.22 -1.05 7.35
N THR A 29 0.29 -0.24 8.40
CA THR A 29 -0.39 1.05 8.55
C THR A 29 0.33 2.16 7.79
N ILE A 30 -0.34 3.30 7.58
CA ILE A 30 0.27 4.50 6.98
C ILE A 30 1.50 4.96 7.77
N ASN A 31 1.45 4.90 9.11
CA ASN A 31 2.57 5.26 9.96
C ASN A 31 3.77 4.32 9.75
N GLU A 32 3.56 2.99 9.76
CA GLU A 32 4.63 2.01 9.52
C GLU A 32 5.26 2.19 8.13
N LEU A 33 4.44 2.42 7.10
CA LEU A 33 4.91 2.69 5.74
C LEU A 33 5.67 4.02 5.65
N SER A 34 5.21 5.06 6.34
CA SER A 34 5.89 6.35 6.43
C SER A 34 7.28 6.17 7.03
N GLN A 35 7.37 5.52 8.18
CA GLN A 35 8.64 5.24 8.85
C GLN A 35 9.58 4.41 7.97
N LYS A 36 9.05 3.42 7.23
CA LYS A 36 9.86 2.54 6.39
C LYS A 36 10.34 3.19 5.09
N THR A 37 9.59 4.16 4.56
CA THR A 37 9.88 4.79 3.26
C THR A 37 10.47 6.20 3.36
N GLY A 38 10.45 6.81 4.55
CA GLY A 38 10.78 8.22 4.76
C GLY A 38 9.79 9.20 4.11
N LYS A 39 8.65 8.71 3.60
CA LYS A 39 7.62 9.54 2.96
C LYS A 39 6.64 10.06 4.00
N SER A 40 6.06 11.23 3.75
CA SER A 40 5.01 11.77 4.63
C SER A 40 3.73 10.93 4.57
N PHE A 41 2.86 11.09 5.58
CA PHE A 41 1.59 10.35 5.65
C PHE A 41 0.73 10.61 4.41
N SER A 42 0.65 11.86 3.96
CA SER A 42 -0.10 12.24 2.75
C SER A 42 0.48 11.62 1.48
N GLN A 43 1.81 11.52 1.37
CA GLN A 43 2.46 10.87 0.23
C GLN A 43 2.16 9.37 0.19
N VAL A 44 2.24 8.69 1.35
CA VAL A 44 1.88 7.27 1.47
C VAL A 44 0.40 7.07 1.15
N HIS A 45 -0.48 7.89 1.70
CA HIS A 45 -1.92 7.82 1.45
C HIS A 45 -2.22 7.95 -0.05
N ARG A 46 -1.62 8.94 -0.74
CA ARG A 46 -1.78 9.12 -2.19
C ARG A 46 -1.32 7.90 -2.99
N LEU A 47 -0.20 7.30 -2.63
CA LEU A 47 0.28 6.10 -3.29
C LEU A 47 -0.66 4.91 -3.07
N MET A 48 -1.17 4.72 -1.84
CA MET A 48 -2.15 3.69 -1.53
C MET A 48 -3.47 3.90 -2.27
N SER A 49 -4.01 5.13 -2.31
CA SER A 49 -5.21 5.46 -3.10
C SER A 49 -5.00 5.14 -4.57
N GLY A 50 -3.84 5.51 -5.13
CA GLY A 50 -3.54 5.20 -6.52
C GLY A 50 -3.38 3.71 -6.83
N LEU A 51 -3.07 2.86 -5.85
CA LEU A 51 -3.13 1.40 -5.99
C LEU A 51 -4.58 0.91 -6.07
N VAL A 52 -5.48 1.48 -5.26
CA VAL A 52 -6.91 1.14 -5.28
C VAL A 52 -7.56 1.56 -6.59
N GLU A 53 -7.34 2.81 -7.01
CA GLU A 53 -7.87 3.36 -8.27
C GLU A 53 -7.46 2.53 -9.50
N ARG A 54 -6.31 1.88 -9.45
CA ARG A 54 -5.77 1.06 -10.54
C ARG A 54 -6.18 -0.42 -10.45
N GLY A 55 -6.96 -0.81 -9.44
CA GLY A 55 -7.34 -2.21 -9.21
C GLY A 55 -6.19 -3.09 -8.71
N ALA A 56 -5.12 -2.50 -8.16
CA ALA A 56 -4.01 -3.25 -7.56
C ALA A 56 -4.26 -3.59 -6.08
N ALA A 57 -5.27 -2.98 -5.47
CA ALA A 57 -5.65 -3.16 -4.08
C ALA A 57 -7.11 -2.78 -3.82
N GLU A 58 -7.65 -3.23 -2.70
CA GLU A 58 -8.94 -2.80 -2.15
C GLU A 58 -8.72 -2.16 -0.78
N LYS A 59 -9.58 -1.20 -0.42
CA LYS A 59 -9.55 -0.54 0.89
C LYS A 59 -10.96 -0.32 1.42
N VAL A 60 -11.19 -0.65 2.70
CA VAL A 60 -12.40 -0.24 3.42
C VAL A 60 -12.14 1.09 4.13
N ALA A 61 -12.95 2.10 3.83
CA ALA A 61 -12.85 3.41 4.46
C ALA A 61 -13.05 3.32 5.99
N GLY A 62 -12.33 4.15 6.75
CA GLY A 62 -12.48 4.23 8.21
C GLY A 62 -11.91 3.05 9.03
N ARG A 63 -11.36 2.01 8.40
CA ARG A 63 -10.77 0.86 9.12
C ARG A 63 -9.25 0.81 8.94
N ALA A 64 -8.53 0.85 10.06
CA ALA A 64 -7.10 0.58 10.08
C ALA A 64 -6.85 -0.85 9.57
N ARG A 65 -5.79 -1.04 8.76
CA ARG A 65 -5.36 -2.34 8.19
C ARG A 65 -6.37 -3.02 7.25
N ALA A 66 -7.50 -2.40 6.93
CA ALA A 66 -8.43 -2.89 5.92
C ALA A 66 -7.99 -2.48 4.50
N PHE A 67 -6.71 -2.67 4.20
CA PHE A 67 -6.14 -2.53 2.86
C PHE A 67 -5.61 -3.90 2.43
N LYS A 68 -6.00 -4.36 1.25
CA LYS A 68 -5.71 -5.70 0.74
C LYS A 68 -5.16 -5.58 -0.68
N LEU A 69 -4.00 -6.16 -0.93
CA LEU A 69 -3.46 -6.27 -2.30
C LEU A 69 -4.23 -7.33 -3.09
N LEU A 70 -4.41 -7.07 -4.40
CA LEU A 70 -5.01 -7.99 -5.37
C LEU A 70 -3.95 -8.68 -6.25
#